data_AF-A0AAV2YQC3-F1
#
_entry.id   AF-A0AAV2YQC3-F1
#
_cell.length_a   1.000
_cell.length_b   1.000
_cell.length_c   1.000
_cell.angle_alpha   90.00
_cell.angle_beta   90.00
_cell.angle_gamma   90.00
#
_symmetry.space_group_name_H-M   'P 1'
#
loop_
_entity.id
_entity.type
_entity.pdbx_description
1 polymer ?
#
loop_
_entity_poly.entity_id
_entity_poly.type
_entity_poly.pdbx_seq_one_letter_code
_entity_poly.pdbx_strand_id
1 'polypeptide(L)'
;MELLVTMALVGSARSIRRCEPCMQRCAFSSKRRPRYNSSREHRRDEKLFNSLRAKQVVQLERLRAAMELEEQQLAAAAPASSGAASKEFLRWKKLTEQKDERVRHLPLFRAESPLLRRFGQRSLDSYEGVPLTSFAGPIAVIHSAAEESEHRSYLRDIKVVGVDTESRPHFNAKQQSNPVCLIQLATLDRAFIYRLQRGNPLPPMLQHVFENPEMLKIGHSLNDDFRQLKASKLVKSVNSTIDTLPIATKLGCLRPGLKNLCQLFLHQSICKEMQVSDWEAPQLSPEQVRYAATDAWAPLKVLLEMIRLEDTHELLKSKSYVAAARPRIDFDHAKLLEQLRAYEASHTVTTSKDIPAQTL
;
A
#
# COMPACT_ATOMS: atom_id res chain seq x y z
N MET A 1 67.61 -1.77 25.60
CA MET A 1 67.18 -0.48 25.04
C MET A 1 65.69 -0.61 24.74
N GLU A 2 64.84 -0.58 25.77
CA GLU A 2 64.30 0.64 26.40
C GLU A 2 63.29 1.33 25.48
N LEU A 3 62.02 1.58 25.82
CA LEU A 3 61.22 1.49 27.06
C LEU A 3 59.78 1.14 26.62
N LEU A 4 59.06 0.18 27.23
CA LEU A 4 58.27 0.28 28.48
C LEU A 4 57.27 1.46 28.45
N VAL A 5 55.96 1.25 28.64
CA VAL A 5 55.37 0.91 29.95
C VAL A 5 54.19 -0.07 29.85
N THR A 6 54.32 -1.10 30.67
CA THR A 6 53.36 -2.09 31.16
C THR A 6 52.81 -1.64 32.52
N MET A 7 51.52 -1.84 32.81
CA MET A 7 50.92 -2.18 34.13
C MET A 7 49.49 -2.67 33.82
N ALA A 8 48.98 -3.89 34.05
CA ALA A 8 49.20 -4.98 35.00
C ALA A 8 48.76 -4.72 36.45
N LEU A 9 47.79 -5.55 36.89
CA LEU A 9 47.47 -6.01 38.25
C LEU A 9 46.64 -5.04 39.13
N VAL A 10 45.78 -5.42 40.10
CA VAL A 10 45.50 -6.66 40.88
C VAL A 10 44.00 -6.56 41.30
N GLY A 11 43.16 -7.59 41.15
CA GLY A 11 42.68 -8.48 42.21
C GLY A 11 42.45 -7.89 43.63
N SER A 12 41.22 -7.97 44.15
CA SER A 12 40.97 -8.48 45.51
C SER A 12 39.48 -8.76 45.74
N ALA A 13 39.19 -10.02 46.04
CA ALA A 13 37.98 -10.49 46.69
C ALA A 13 37.93 -10.08 48.18
N ARG A 14 36.73 -10.25 48.77
CA ARG A 14 36.31 -10.31 50.20
C ARG A 14 35.08 -9.40 50.37
N SER A 15 33.99 -9.75 51.03
CA SER A 15 33.69 -10.84 51.94
C SER A 15 32.16 -10.91 52.11
N ILE A 16 31.63 -12.13 52.03
CA ILE A 16 30.64 -12.76 52.92
C ILE A 16 29.92 -11.80 53.90
N ARG A 17 28.58 -11.75 53.80
CA ARG A 17 27.70 -12.05 54.95
C ARG A 17 26.28 -12.45 54.51
N ARG A 18 25.92 -13.67 54.91
CA ARG A 18 24.57 -14.24 54.95
C ARG A 18 23.68 -13.42 55.90
N CYS A 19 22.38 -13.39 55.63
CA CYS A 19 21.31 -13.62 56.62
C CYS A 19 19.95 -13.75 55.90
N GLU A 20 19.44 -14.99 55.81
CA GLU A 20 18.00 -15.29 55.90
C GLU A 20 17.60 -15.33 57.40
N PRO A 21 16.36 -15.68 57.79
CA PRO A 21 15.04 -15.15 57.42
C PRO A 21 14.27 -14.72 58.70
N CYS A 22 13.18 -13.95 58.59
CA CYS A 22 12.27 -13.74 59.73
C CYS A 22 10.81 -13.96 59.32
N MET A 23 10.30 -15.15 59.64
CA MET A 23 8.88 -15.40 59.85
C MET A 23 8.46 -14.81 61.19
N GLN A 24 7.38 -14.04 61.24
CA GLN A 24 6.56 -13.92 62.44
C GLN A 24 5.07 -13.82 62.09
N ARG A 25 4.32 -14.78 62.66
CA ARG A 25 2.87 -14.91 62.67
C ARG A 25 2.26 -13.91 63.67
N CYS A 26 1.14 -13.29 63.31
CA CYS A 26 0.11 -12.78 64.24
C CYS A 26 -1.25 -13.03 63.58
N ALA A 27 -1.98 -14.08 63.94
CA ALA A 27 -2.94 -14.15 65.04
C ALA A 27 -4.27 -13.43 64.71
N PHE A 28 -5.24 -14.28 64.34
CA PHE A 28 -6.67 -13.98 64.26
C PHE A 28 -7.19 -13.51 65.63
N SER A 29 -7.86 -12.36 65.68
CA SER A 29 -8.84 -12.05 66.74
C SER A 29 -10.07 -11.43 66.12
N SER A 30 -11.19 -12.11 66.37
CA SER A 30 -12.52 -11.89 65.84
C SER A 30 -13.13 -10.58 66.33
N LYS A 31 -13.42 -9.65 65.42
CA LYS A 31 -14.51 -8.68 65.60
C LYS A 31 -15.74 -9.19 64.86
N ARG A 32 -16.82 -9.43 65.61
CA ARG A 32 -18.13 -9.89 65.13
C ARG A 32 -18.57 -9.04 63.94
N ARG A 33 -18.69 -9.64 62.75
CA ARG A 33 -19.31 -9.02 61.58
C ARG A 33 -20.84 -9.11 61.71
N PRO A 34 -21.59 -8.05 61.33
CA PRO A 34 -23.04 -8.12 61.28
C PRO A 34 -23.46 -9.13 60.22
N ARG A 35 -24.50 -9.92 60.50
CA ARG A 35 -25.12 -10.85 59.55
C ARG A 35 -25.60 -10.05 58.34
N TYR A 36 -24.77 -10.01 57.31
CA TYR A 36 -25.04 -9.34 56.05
C TYR A 36 -25.93 -10.26 55.22
N ASN A 37 -27.13 -9.79 54.90
CA ASN A 37 -28.20 -10.60 54.32
C ASN A 37 -27.92 -10.80 52.81
N SER A 38 -27.05 -11.77 52.50
CA SER A 38 -26.53 -12.06 51.15
C SER A 38 -27.60 -12.40 50.11
N SER A 39 -28.84 -12.67 50.52
CA SER A 39 -29.95 -13.00 49.63
C SER A 39 -30.63 -11.77 48.98
N ARG A 40 -30.52 -10.58 49.59
CA ARG A 40 -31.15 -9.35 49.06
C ARG A 40 -30.28 -8.60 48.05
N GLU A 41 -28.96 -8.61 48.22
CA GLU A 41 -28.04 -8.00 47.26
C GLU A 41 -27.84 -8.88 46.03
N HIS A 42 -27.70 -10.20 46.17
CA HIS A 42 -27.65 -11.10 45.01
C HIS A 42 -28.91 -11.00 44.16
N ARG A 43 -30.10 -10.89 44.77
CA ARG A 43 -31.35 -10.62 44.03
C ARG A 43 -31.42 -9.23 43.40
N ARG A 44 -30.72 -8.22 43.95
CA ARG A 44 -30.66 -6.88 43.36
C ARG A 44 -29.69 -6.85 42.18
N ASP A 45 -28.54 -7.48 42.30
CA ASP A 45 -27.55 -7.60 41.24
C ASP A 45 -28.06 -8.48 40.10
N GLU A 46 -28.75 -9.58 40.40
CA GLU A 46 -29.41 -10.42 39.39
C GLU A 46 -30.57 -9.70 38.70
N LYS A 47 -31.36 -8.89 39.43
CA LYS A 47 -32.38 -8.02 38.82
C LYS A 47 -31.77 -6.92 37.95
N LEU A 48 -30.66 -6.32 38.37
CA LEU A 48 -29.95 -5.30 37.61
C LEU A 48 -29.30 -5.91 36.36
N PHE A 49 -28.68 -7.08 36.48
CA PHE A 49 -28.05 -7.82 35.39
C PHE A 49 -29.09 -8.34 34.39
N ASN A 50 -30.22 -8.85 34.86
CA ASN A 50 -31.34 -9.25 34.00
C ASN A 50 -32.01 -8.04 33.34
N SER A 51 -32.09 -6.89 34.02
CA SER A 51 -32.56 -5.63 33.43
C SER A 51 -31.61 -5.10 32.36
N LEU A 52 -30.29 -5.17 32.61
CA LEU A 52 -29.27 -4.79 31.64
C LEU A 52 -29.28 -5.73 30.44
N ARG A 53 -29.38 -7.05 30.65
CA ARG A 53 -29.51 -8.05 29.59
C ARG A 53 -30.80 -7.87 28.80
N ALA A 54 -31.93 -7.58 29.45
CA ALA A 54 -33.18 -7.26 28.78
C ALA A 54 -33.06 -5.98 27.94
N LYS A 55 -32.41 -4.93 28.45
CA LYS A 55 -32.12 -3.71 27.66
C LYS A 55 -31.21 -4.00 26.47
N GLN A 56 -30.21 -4.87 26.65
CA GLN A 56 -29.28 -5.29 25.60
C GLN A 56 -29.97 -6.14 24.53
N VAL A 57 -30.87 -7.05 24.93
CA VAL A 57 -31.71 -7.84 24.02
C VAL A 57 -32.65 -6.94 23.24
N VAL A 58 -33.34 -6.00 23.89
CA VAL A 58 -34.20 -5.02 23.21
C VAL A 58 -33.39 -4.13 22.26
N GLN A 59 -32.16 -3.77 22.61
CA GLN A 59 -31.28 -3.00 21.73
C GLN A 59 -30.78 -3.82 20.53
N LEU A 60 -30.47 -5.11 20.73
CA LEU A 60 -30.12 -6.05 19.67
C LEU A 60 -31.30 -6.35 18.76
N GLU A 61 -32.51 -6.48 19.30
CA GLU A 61 -33.75 -6.64 18.52
C GLU A 61 -34.07 -5.39 17.72
N ARG A 62 -33.87 -4.19 18.30
CA ARG A 62 -33.99 -2.92 17.56
C ARG A 62 -32.95 -2.78 16.45
N LEU A 63 -31.70 -3.23 16.68
CA LEU A 63 -30.65 -3.24 15.67
C LEU A 63 -30.94 -4.26 14.56
N ARG A 64 -31.41 -5.46 14.91
CA ARG A 64 -31.85 -6.47 13.93
C ARG A 64 -33.04 -5.98 13.13
N ALA A 65 -34.04 -5.39 13.77
CA ALA A 65 -35.18 -4.79 13.09
C ALA A 65 -34.76 -3.61 12.20
N ALA A 66 -33.80 -2.78 12.63
CA ALA A 66 -33.25 -1.71 11.80
C ALA A 66 -32.45 -2.25 10.61
N MET A 67 -31.65 -3.30 10.80
CA MET A 67 -30.94 -3.99 9.72
C MET A 67 -31.90 -4.70 8.76
N GLU A 68 -32.97 -5.33 9.25
CA GLU A 68 -34.03 -5.92 8.41
C GLU A 68 -34.80 -4.83 7.65
N LEU A 69 -35.05 -3.68 8.29
CA LEU A 69 -35.68 -2.53 7.61
C LEU A 69 -34.75 -1.95 6.54
N GLU A 70 -33.44 -1.88 6.81
CA GLU A 70 -32.42 -1.41 5.88
C GLU A 70 -32.21 -2.41 4.74
N GLU A 71 -32.22 -3.72 5.01
CA GLU A 71 -32.17 -4.80 4.02
C GLU A 71 -33.43 -4.82 3.15
N GLN A 72 -34.61 -4.61 3.74
CA GLN A 72 -35.87 -4.44 3.01
C GLN A 72 -35.92 -3.13 2.22
N GLN A 73 -35.33 -2.05 2.74
CA GLN A 73 -35.17 -0.80 2.01
C GLN A 73 -34.15 -0.93 0.88
N LEU A 74 -33.07 -1.69 1.02
CA LEU A 74 -32.11 -2.03 -0.03
C LEU A 74 -32.69 -3.00 -1.07
N ALA A 75 -33.56 -3.93 -0.66
CA ALA A 75 -34.28 -4.82 -1.57
C ALA A 75 -35.40 -4.10 -2.33
N ALA A 76 -36.10 -3.16 -1.68
CA ALA A 76 -37.10 -2.28 -2.31
C ALA A 76 -36.46 -1.13 -3.11
N ALA A 77 -35.23 -0.74 -2.76
CA ALA A 77 -34.34 0.12 -3.53
C ALA A 77 -33.37 -0.68 -4.40
N ALA A 78 -33.71 -1.93 -4.76
CA ALA A 78 -33.24 -2.48 -6.02
C ALA A 78 -33.58 -1.41 -7.05
N PRO A 79 -32.58 -0.78 -7.70
CA PRO A 79 -32.88 0.38 -8.49
C PRO A 79 -33.87 -0.09 -9.55
N ALA A 80 -35.02 0.55 -9.60
CA ALA A 80 -35.67 0.80 -10.88
C ALA A 80 -34.70 1.67 -11.71
N SER A 81 -33.48 1.16 -11.96
CA SER A 81 -32.64 1.64 -13.03
C SER A 81 -33.50 1.38 -14.25
N SER A 82 -33.95 2.46 -14.88
CA SER A 82 -34.56 2.44 -16.19
C SER A 82 -33.95 1.30 -17.00
N GLY A 83 -34.77 0.42 -17.57
CA GLY A 83 -34.28 -0.79 -18.27
C GLY A 83 -33.24 -0.51 -19.37
N ALA A 84 -33.02 0.76 -19.74
CA ALA A 84 -31.92 1.24 -20.56
C ALA A 84 -30.54 1.16 -19.88
N ALA A 85 -30.35 1.65 -18.65
CA ALA A 85 -29.03 1.70 -18.00
C ALA A 85 -28.47 0.28 -17.70
N SER A 86 -29.34 -0.64 -17.29
CA SER A 86 -29.00 -2.06 -17.10
C SER A 86 -28.65 -2.75 -18.43
N LYS A 87 -29.39 -2.45 -19.51
CA LYS A 87 -29.07 -2.96 -20.87
C LYS A 87 -27.75 -2.39 -21.41
N GLU A 88 -27.47 -1.11 -21.16
CA GLU A 88 -26.21 -0.46 -21.56
C GLU A 88 -25.02 -1.06 -20.82
N PHE A 89 -25.14 -1.32 -19.51
CA PHE A 89 -24.12 -2.01 -18.74
C PHE A 89 -23.86 -3.43 -19.28
N LEU A 90 -24.92 -4.22 -19.51
CA LEU A 90 -24.79 -5.56 -20.09
C LEU A 90 -24.13 -5.53 -21.48
N ARG A 91 -24.51 -4.55 -22.31
CA ARG A 91 -23.91 -4.33 -23.63
C ARG A 91 -22.43 -3.99 -23.52
N TRP A 92 -22.05 -3.09 -22.61
CA TRP A 92 -20.66 -2.73 -22.35
C TRP A 92 -19.85 -3.94 -21.88
N LYS A 93 -20.40 -4.75 -20.98
CA LYS A 93 -19.76 -5.98 -20.49
C LYS A 93 -19.50 -6.95 -21.65
N LYS A 94 -20.50 -7.21 -22.48
CA LYS A 94 -20.37 -8.08 -23.66
C LYS A 94 -19.33 -7.56 -24.67
N LEU A 95 -19.30 -6.24 -24.91
CA LEU A 95 -18.30 -5.63 -25.80
C LEU A 95 -16.88 -5.74 -25.24
N THR A 96 -16.73 -5.64 -23.92
CA THR A 96 -15.45 -5.81 -23.22
C THR A 96 -14.98 -7.25 -23.32
N GLU A 97 -15.85 -8.23 -23.03
CA GLU A 97 -15.56 -9.66 -23.20
C GLU A 97 -15.17 -10.01 -24.64
N GLN A 98 -15.92 -9.53 -25.63
CA GLN A 98 -15.59 -9.74 -27.05
C GLN A 98 -14.26 -9.07 -27.46
N LYS A 99 -13.92 -7.92 -26.85
CA LYS A 99 -12.62 -7.29 -27.08
C LYS A 99 -11.51 -8.14 -26.48
N ASP A 100 -11.70 -8.61 -25.25
CA ASP A 100 -10.73 -9.43 -24.52
C ASP A 100 -10.48 -10.75 -25.25
N GLU A 101 -11.54 -11.45 -25.69
CA GLU A 101 -11.45 -12.70 -26.46
C GLU A 101 -10.64 -12.51 -27.74
N ARG A 102 -10.92 -11.45 -28.51
CA ARG A 102 -10.19 -11.17 -29.77
C ARG A 102 -8.71 -10.92 -29.58
N VAL A 103 -8.30 -10.42 -28.41
CA VAL A 103 -6.91 -10.08 -28.14
C VAL A 103 -6.16 -11.14 -27.35
N ARG A 104 -6.88 -12.13 -26.83
CA ARG A 104 -6.38 -13.10 -25.87
C ARG A 104 -5.23 -13.94 -26.41
N HIS A 105 -5.39 -14.44 -27.63
CA HIS A 105 -4.43 -15.29 -28.32
C HIS A 105 -3.34 -14.51 -29.07
N LEU A 106 -3.45 -13.18 -29.16
CA LEU A 106 -2.50 -12.39 -29.93
C LEU A 106 -1.11 -12.40 -29.27
N PRO A 107 -0.02 -12.37 -30.06
CA PRO A 107 1.33 -12.27 -29.53
C PRO A 107 1.49 -11.07 -28.60
N LEU A 108 2.18 -11.28 -27.48
CA LEU A 108 2.50 -10.21 -26.53
C LEU A 108 3.77 -9.45 -26.88
N PHE A 109 4.62 -10.00 -27.76
CA PHE A 109 5.93 -9.44 -28.07
C PHE A 109 6.06 -9.14 -29.56
N ARG A 110 6.74 -8.04 -29.88
CA ARG A 110 7.20 -7.74 -31.23
C ARG A 110 8.23 -8.79 -31.67
N ALA A 111 8.25 -9.10 -32.97
CA ALA A 111 9.30 -9.91 -33.56
C ALA A 111 10.69 -9.39 -33.19
N GLU A 112 11.63 -10.30 -32.95
CA GLU A 112 13.05 -10.04 -32.62
C GLU A 112 13.30 -9.22 -31.35
N SER A 113 12.26 -8.93 -30.58
CA SER A 113 12.39 -8.12 -29.38
C SER A 113 13.12 -8.85 -28.23
N PRO A 114 13.76 -8.09 -27.32
CA PRO A 114 14.32 -8.64 -26.08
C PRO A 114 13.38 -9.57 -25.33
N LEU A 115 12.10 -9.19 -25.18
CA LEU A 115 11.13 -10.00 -24.45
C LEU A 115 10.78 -11.30 -25.19
N LEU A 116 10.71 -11.28 -26.53
CA LEU A 116 10.50 -12.50 -27.30
C LEU A 116 11.67 -13.48 -27.10
N ARG A 117 12.92 -12.99 -27.13
CA ARG A 117 14.12 -13.80 -26.88
C ARG A 117 14.11 -14.40 -25.46
N ARG A 118 13.70 -13.60 -24.47
CA ARG A 118 13.73 -13.98 -23.06
C ARG A 118 12.62 -14.92 -22.61
N PHE A 119 11.40 -14.71 -23.11
CA PHE A 119 10.19 -15.38 -22.61
C PHE A 119 9.56 -16.35 -23.63
N GLY A 120 10.07 -16.36 -24.87
CA GLY A 120 9.49 -17.10 -25.98
C GLY A 120 8.17 -16.50 -26.45
N GLN A 121 7.44 -17.24 -27.28
CA GLN A 121 6.11 -16.83 -27.70
C GLN A 121 5.14 -16.88 -26.51
N ARG A 122 4.45 -15.77 -26.26
CA ARG A 122 3.44 -15.64 -25.21
C ARG A 122 2.23 -14.89 -25.73
N SER A 123 1.07 -15.23 -25.19
CA SER A 123 -0.22 -14.56 -25.37
C SER A 123 -0.80 -14.23 -23.99
N LEU A 124 -1.98 -13.58 -23.92
CA LEU A 124 -2.63 -13.36 -22.62
C LEU A 124 -3.06 -14.70 -21.97
N ASP A 125 -3.38 -15.73 -22.76
CA ASP A 125 -3.68 -17.09 -22.24
C ASP A 125 -2.52 -17.71 -21.48
N SER A 126 -1.29 -17.34 -21.82
CA SER A 126 -0.09 -17.88 -21.16
C SER A 126 -0.06 -17.57 -19.66
N TYR A 127 -0.90 -16.65 -19.20
CA TYR A 127 -1.00 -16.20 -17.81
C TYR A 127 -2.41 -16.40 -17.24
N GLU A 128 -3.24 -17.26 -17.85
CA GLU A 128 -4.49 -17.69 -17.23
C GLU A 128 -4.20 -18.48 -15.94
N GLY A 129 -4.98 -18.21 -14.89
CA GLY A 129 -4.85 -18.90 -13.61
C GLY A 129 -3.65 -18.50 -12.75
N VAL A 130 -2.82 -17.54 -13.18
CA VAL A 130 -1.75 -17.02 -12.31
C VAL A 130 -2.35 -16.38 -11.06
N PRO A 131 -1.75 -16.59 -9.87
CA PRO A 131 -2.32 -16.15 -8.61
C PRO A 131 -2.42 -14.63 -8.54
N LEU A 132 -3.45 -14.15 -7.83
CA LEU A 132 -3.55 -12.74 -7.49
C LEU A 132 -2.49 -12.39 -6.43
N THR A 133 -1.90 -11.21 -6.57
CA THR A 133 -1.01 -10.61 -5.57
C THR A 133 -1.54 -9.24 -5.16
N SER A 134 -1.19 -8.85 -3.94
CA SER A 134 -1.42 -7.51 -3.40
C SER A 134 -0.28 -7.13 -2.46
N PHE A 135 -0.15 -5.85 -2.16
CA PHE A 135 0.78 -5.39 -1.14
C PHE A 135 0.38 -5.93 0.24
N ALA A 136 1.33 -6.59 0.92
CA ALA A 136 1.08 -7.31 2.17
C ALA A 136 1.68 -6.61 3.42
N GLY A 137 2.44 -5.53 3.23
CA GLY A 137 3.07 -4.80 4.33
C GLY A 137 2.11 -3.83 5.05
N PRO A 138 2.58 -3.16 6.11
CA PRO A 138 1.84 -2.08 6.76
C PRO A 138 1.52 -0.94 5.78
N ILE A 139 0.26 -0.47 5.84
CA ILE A 139 -0.25 0.64 5.03
C ILE A 139 -0.71 1.74 5.98
N ALA A 140 -0.17 2.95 5.82
CA ALA A 140 -0.62 4.13 6.54
C ALA A 140 -1.48 5.02 5.63
N VAL A 141 -2.71 5.33 6.05
CA VAL A 141 -3.57 6.29 5.36
C VAL A 141 -3.37 7.65 6.03
N ILE A 142 -2.89 8.63 5.27
CA ILE A 142 -2.48 9.95 5.78
C ILE A 142 -3.46 11.00 5.26
N HIS A 143 -4.10 11.73 6.18
CA HIS A 143 -5.02 12.84 5.89
C HIS A 143 -4.45 14.19 6.32
N SER A 144 -3.38 14.19 7.12
CA SER A 144 -2.83 15.37 7.76
C SER A 144 -1.32 15.28 7.98
N ALA A 145 -0.68 16.44 8.20
CA ALA A 145 0.73 16.50 8.57
C ALA A 145 1.03 15.85 9.94
N ALA A 146 0.02 15.76 10.82
CA ALA A 146 0.16 15.10 12.12
C ALA A 146 0.34 13.58 11.96
N GLU A 147 -0.53 12.94 11.16
CA GLU A 147 -0.40 11.50 10.83
C GLU A 147 0.90 11.23 10.05
N GLU A 148 1.31 12.12 9.16
CA GLU A 148 2.59 11.99 8.44
C GLU A 148 3.81 12.01 9.39
N SER A 149 3.71 12.72 10.51
CA SER A 149 4.84 12.91 11.43
C SER A 149 5.34 11.61 12.06
N GLU A 150 4.45 10.63 12.25
CA GLU A 150 4.77 9.28 12.77
C GLU A 150 5.69 8.50 11.82
N HIS A 151 5.70 8.86 10.55
CA HIS A 151 6.46 8.20 9.49
C HIS A 151 7.63 9.03 8.98
N ARG A 152 7.87 10.20 9.59
CA ARG A 152 8.84 11.19 9.12
C ARG A 152 10.25 10.64 8.94
N SER A 153 10.74 9.84 9.88
CA SER A 153 12.08 9.25 9.79
C SER A 153 12.17 8.32 8.59
N TYR A 154 11.18 7.43 8.44
CA TYR A 154 11.12 6.49 7.33
C TYR A 154 11.09 7.20 5.98
N LEU A 155 10.14 8.13 5.80
CA LEU A 155 9.96 8.88 4.55
C LEU A 155 11.14 9.79 4.18
N ARG A 156 11.99 10.15 5.15
CA ARG A 156 13.21 10.94 4.90
C ARG A 156 14.33 10.07 4.33
N ASP A 157 14.40 8.82 4.74
CA ASP A 157 15.54 7.95 4.47
C ASP A 157 15.36 7.08 3.23
N ILE A 158 14.12 6.90 2.75
CA ILE A 158 13.84 6.16 1.52
C ILE A 158 14.60 6.73 0.32
N LYS A 159 15.17 5.85 -0.51
CA LYS A 159 15.91 6.23 -1.74
C LYS A 159 15.17 5.87 -3.02
N VAL A 160 14.34 4.85 -2.96
CA VAL A 160 13.50 4.40 -4.09
C VAL A 160 12.12 4.15 -3.53
N VAL A 161 11.11 4.64 -4.24
CA VAL A 161 9.71 4.49 -3.85
C VAL A 161 8.86 4.36 -5.10
N GLY A 162 7.91 3.45 -5.06
CA GLY A 162 6.83 3.34 -6.01
C GLY A 162 5.82 4.46 -5.82
N VAL A 163 5.26 5.00 -6.91
CA VAL A 163 4.28 6.07 -6.89
C VAL A 163 3.15 5.79 -7.87
N ASP A 164 1.94 6.14 -7.46
CA ASP A 164 0.79 6.21 -8.35
C ASP A 164 -0.12 7.40 -7.93
N THR A 165 -1.17 7.67 -8.71
CA THR A 165 -2.22 8.61 -8.31
C THR A 165 -3.62 8.12 -8.63
N GLU A 166 -4.61 8.57 -7.85
CA GLU A 166 -6.02 8.34 -8.16
C GLU A 166 -6.78 9.66 -8.28
N SER A 167 -7.61 9.73 -9.31
CA SER A 167 -8.40 10.91 -9.66
C SER A 167 -9.89 10.59 -9.60
N ARG A 168 -10.71 11.60 -9.30
CA ARG A 168 -12.16 11.46 -9.18
C ARG A 168 -12.83 10.93 -10.46
N PRO A 169 -13.60 9.83 -10.45
CA PRO A 169 -14.35 9.43 -11.63
C PRO A 169 -15.33 10.54 -12.07
N HIS A 170 -15.24 10.98 -13.33
CA HIS A 170 -16.16 11.95 -13.93
C HIS A 170 -17.09 11.22 -14.90
N PHE A 171 -18.39 11.18 -14.58
CA PHE A 171 -19.41 10.59 -15.47
C PHE A 171 -19.93 11.58 -16.52
N ASN A 172 -19.47 12.85 -16.48
CA ASN A 172 -19.86 13.90 -17.42
C ASN A 172 -18.66 14.41 -18.23
N ALA A 173 -18.61 14.08 -19.52
CA ALA A 173 -17.55 14.45 -20.46
C ALA A 173 -17.36 15.97 -20.69
N LYS A 174 -18.24 16.82 -20.15
CA LYS A 174 -18.24 18.29 -20.32
C LYS A 174 -17.53 19.07 -19.20
N GLN A 175 -17.13 18.42 -18.10
CA GLN A 175 -16.37 19.06 -17.02
C GLN A 175 -14.90 18.69 -17.10
N GLN A 176 -14.03 19.70 -17.11
CA GLN A 176 -12.69 19.61 -17.70
C GLN A 176 -11.55 19.45 -16.69
N SER A 177 -11.85 19.24 -15.40
CA SER A 177 -10.79 19.00 -14.40
C SER A 177 -11.14 17.79 -13.54
N ASN A 178 -10.41 16.70 -13.75
CA ASN A 178 -10.35 15.60 -12.81
C ASN A 178 -9.18 15.81 -11.85
N PRO A 179 -9.38 16.41 -10.66
CA PRO A 179 -8.27 16.63 -9.74
C PRO A 179 -7.83 15.29 -9.14
N VAL A 180 -6.50 15.11 -9.05
CA VAL A 180 -5.92 14.05 -8.22
C VAL A 180 -6.41 14.23 -6.79
N CYS A 181 -6.99 13.18 -6.23
CA CYS A 181 -7.53 13.15 -4.87
C CYS A 181 -6.71 12.27 -3.93
N LEU A 182 -5.85 11.43 -4.50
CA LEU A 182 -5.05 10.44 -3.79
C LEU A 182 -3.67 10.33 -4.43
N ILE A 183 -2.64 10.28 -3.59
CA ILE A 183 -1.27 9.94 -4.00
C ILE A 183 -0.83 8.73 -3.21
N GLN A 184 -0.32 7.71 -3.89
CA GLN A 184 0.17 6.50 -3.25
C GLN A 184 1.69 6.46 -3.31
N LEU A 185 2.32 6.11 -2.20
CA LEU A 185 3.73 5.77 -2.13
C LEU A 185 3.88 4.34 -1.63
N ALA A 186 4.75 3.54 -2.24
CA ALA A 186 5.03 2.20 -1.76
C ALA A 186 6.50 1.83 -1.90
N THR A 187 7.09 1.38 -0.80
CA THR A 187 8.35 0.65 -0.77
C THR A 187 8.06 -0.85 -0.82
N LEU A 188 9.09 -1.71 -0.79
CA LEU A 188 8.86 -3.16 -0.78
C LEU A 188 8.18 -3.65 0.51
N ASP A 189 8.30 -2.93 1.62
CA ASP A 189 7.80 -3.31 2.95
C ASP A 189 6.75 -2.35 3.54
N ARG A 190 6.66 -1.09 3.11
CA ARG A 190 5.65 -0.11 3.61
C ARG A 190 4.95 0.65 2.50
N ALA A 191 3.68 1.00 2.71
CA ALA A 191 2.93 1.88 1.83
C ALA A 191 2.25 3.03 2.57
N PHE A 192 2.06 4.15 1.87
CA PHE A 192 1.46 5.38 2.36
C PHE A 192 0.43 5.88 1.36
N ILE A 193 -0.80 6.10 1.82
CA ILE A 193 -1.92 6.54 1.01
C ILE A 193 -2.30 7.95 1.45
N TYR A 194 -1.85 8.94 0.68
CA TYR A 194 -2.07 10.36 0.95
C TYR A 194 -3.38 10.83 0.38
N ARG A 195 -4.34 11.15 1.25
CA ARG A 195 -5.63 11.74 0.87
C ARG A 195 -5.50 13.24 0.79
N LEU A 196 -5.64 13.77 -0.42
CA LEU A 196 -5.43 15.18 -0.68
C LEU A 196 -6.69 15.99 -0.33
N GLN A 197 -6.49 17.06 0.42
CA GLN A 197 -7.54 18.02 0.74
C GLN A 197 -7.44 19.21 -0.21
N ARG A 198 -8.56 19.54 -0.87
CA ARG A 198 -8.61 20.66 -1.82
C ARG A 198 -8.23 21.96 -1.13
N GLY A 199 -7.34 22.73 -1.76
CA GLY A 199 -6.89 24.03 -1.25
C GLY A 199 -5.77 23.97 -0.22
N ASN A 200 -5.42 22.77 0.28
CA ASN A 200 -4.30 22.61 1.21
C ASN A 200 -3.00 22.27 0.47
N PRO A 201 -1.84 22.71 0.99
CA PRO A 201 -0.55 22.28 0.45
C PRO A 201 -0.34 20.77 0.67
N LEU A 202 0.58 20.18 -0.10
CA LEU A 202 1.00 18.81 0.17
C LEU A 202 1.60 18.68 1.57
N PRO A 203 1.42 17.53 2.24
CA PRO A 203 2.16 17.20 3.46
C PRO A 203 3.69 17.34 3.26
N PRO A 204 4.44 17.86 4.25
CA PRO A 204 5.85 18.17 4.10
C PRO A 204 6.75 17.01 3.65
N MET A 205 6.51 15.78 4.11
CA MET A 205 7.34 14.64 3.69
C MET A 205 6.97 14.16 2.30
N LEU A 206 5.70 14.20 1.91
CA LEU A 206 5.31 13.95 0.52
C LEU A 206 5.97 14.97 -0.43
N GLN A 207 5.98 16.25 -0.06
CA GLN A 207 6.68 17.28 -0.82
C GLN A 207 8.19 16.98 -0.89
N HIS A 208 8.80 16.59 0.23
CA HIS A 208 10.21 16.19 0.26
C HIS A 208 10.50 15.04 -0.71
N VAL A 209 9.69 13.98 -0.72
CA VAL A 209 9.86 12.83 -1.62
C VAL A 209 9.80 13.25 -3.09
N PHE A 210 8.83 14.10 -3.46
CA PHE A 210 8.67 14.57 -4.82
C PHE A 210 9.79 15.50 -5.27
N GLU A 211 10.21 16.44 -4.42
CA GLU A 211 11.21 17.45 -4.76
C GLU A 211 12.65 16.94 -4.63
N ASN A 212 12.92 15.86 -3.89
CA ASN A 212 14.26 15.33 -3.73
C ASN A 212 14.75 14.60 -5.01
N PRO A 213 15.81 15.08 -5.68
CA PRO A 213 16.35 14.44 -6.88
C PRO A 213 17.12 13.14 -6.59
N GLU A 214 17.56 12.92 -5.35
CA GLU A 214 18.26 11.68 -4.94
C GLU A 214 17.28 10.55 -4.59
N MET A 215 15.96 10.82 -4.63
CA MET A 215 14.93 9.80 -4.45
C MET A 215 14.32 9.42 -5.80
N LEU A 216 14.40 8.15 -6.17
CA LEU A 216 13.77 7.63 -7.39
C LEU A 216 12.29 7.34 -7.15
N LYS A 217 11.44 7.82 -8.06
CA LYS A 217 9.99 7.62 -8.03
C LYS A 217 9.57 6.71 -9.18
N ILE A 218 9.21 5.47 -8.87
CA ILE A 218 8.94 4.45 -9.87
C ILE A 218 7.44 4.32 -10.07
N GLY A 219 6.95 4.34 -11.30
CA GLY A 219 5.53 4.14 -11.55
C GLY A 219 5.23 3.59 -12.92
N HIS A 220 3.97 3.65 -13.31
CA HIS A 220 3.47 3.12 -14.56
C HIS A 220 2.59 4.14 -15.27
N SER A 221 2.97 4.55 -16.49
CA SER A 221 2.20 5.51 -17.29
C SER A 221 2.02 6.90 -16.64
N LEU A 222 3.03 7.36 -15.89
CA LEU A 222 2.98 8.56 -15.03
C LEU A 222 2.79 9.92 -15.77
N ASN A 223 2.77 9.93 -17.10
CA ASN A 223 2.70 11.18 -17.86
C ASN A 223 1.40 11.95 -17.61
N ASP A 224 0.28 11.25 -17.48
CA ASP A 224 -1.02 11.88 -17.26
C ASP A 224 -1.20 12.30 -15.80
N ASP A 225 -0.71 11.49 -14.86
CA ASP A 225 -0.66 11.78 -13.42
C ASP A 225 0.06 13.10 -13.15
N PHE A 226 1.29 13.25 -13.67
CA PHE A 226 2.05 14.47 -13.47
C PHE A 226 1.52 15.67 -14.25
N ARG A 227 0.80 15.45 -15.35
CA ARG A 227 0.06 16.54 -16.02
C ARG A 227 -1.04 17.07 -15.11
N GLN A 228 -1.78 16.18 -14.45
CA GLN A 228 -2.85 16.54 -13.51
C GLN A 228 -2.29 17.21 -12.24
N LEU A 229 -1.23 16.65 -11.64
CA LEU A 229 -0.55 17.24 -10.48
C LEU A 229 0.05 18.63 -10.79
N LYS A 230 0.55 18.83 -12.01
CA LYS A 230 1.03 20.14 -12.46
C LYS A 230 -0.15 21.12 -12.63
N ALA A 231 -1.26 20.66 -13.20
CA ALA A 231 -2.45 21.50 -13.41
C ALA A 231 -3.11 21.90 -12.08
N SER A 232 -3.02 21.07 -11.04
CA SER A 232 -3.56 21.38 -9.71
C SER A 232 -2.76 22.42 -8.94
N LYS A 233 -1.54 22.75 -9.39
CA LYS A 233 -0.58 23.65 -8.71
C LYS A 233 -0.17 23.17 -7.30
N LEU A 234 -0.48 21.92 -6.94
CA LEU A 234 -0.12 21.34 -5.65
C LEU A 234 1.38 21.03 -5.55
N VAL A 235 2.03 20.77 -6.70
CA VAL A 235 3.42 20.33 -6.75
C VAL A 235 4.25 21.29 -7.60
N LYS A 236 5.38 21.76 -7.05
CA LYS A 236 6.35 22.58 -7.79
C LYS A 236 7.16 21.74 -8.77
N SER A 237 7.64 20.60 -8.30
CA SER A 237 8.38 19.63 -9.10
C SER A 237 8.23 18.20 -8.59
N VAL A 238 8.25 17.25 -9.51
CA VAL A 238 8.48 15.84 -9.21
C VAL A 238 9.76 15.42 -9.94
N ASN A 239 10.84 15.23 -9.20
CA ASN A 239 12.15 14.93 -9.76
C ASN A 239 12.37 13.42 -9.91
N SER A 240 13.30 12.99 -10.76
CA SER A 240 13.83 11.61 -10.78
C SER A 240 12.79 10.47 -10.84
N THR A 241 11.80 10.59 -11.74
CA THR A 241 10.78 9.55 -11.93
C THR A 241 11.19 8.55 -13.00
N ILE A 242 10.97 7.25 -12.80
CA ILE A 242 11.16 6.21 -13.82
C ILE A 242 9.80 5.58 -14.13
N ASP A 243 9.45 5.55 -15.42
CA ASP A 243 8.20 4.99 -15.92
C ASP A 243 8.47 3.63 -16.59
N THR A 244 7.79 2.60 -16.09
CA THR A 244 7.92 1.23 -16.60
C THR A 244 7.26 1.03 -17.97
N LEU A 245 6.25 1.82 -18.33
CA LEU A 245 5.50 1.66 -19.59
C LEU A 245 6.40 1.91 -20.84
N PRO A 246 7.15 3.01 -20.95
CA PRO A 246 8.08 3.22 -22.07
C PRO A 246 9.18 2.16 -22.14
N ILE A 247 9.68 1.68 -21.00
CA ILE A 247 10.70 0.63 -20.94
C ILE A 247 10.14 -0.67 -21.52
N ALA A 248 8.99 -1.15 -21.03
CA ALA A 248 8.32 -2.34 -21.55
C ALA A 248 8.04 -2.25 -23.06
N THR A 249 7.58 -1.08 -23.52
CA THR A 249 7.27 -0.85 -24.94
C THR A 249 8.53 -1.00 -25.81
N LYS A 250 9.66 -0.44 -25.36
CA LYS A 250 10.94 -0.52 -26.07
C LYS A 250 11.53 -1.93 -26.04
N LEU A 251 11.40 -2.64 -24.91
CA LEU A 251 11.73 -4.07 -24.79
C LEU A 251 10.84 -4.97 -25.68
N GLY A 252 9.78 -4.42 -26.27
CA GLY A 252 8.97 -5.08 -27.29
C GLY A 252 7.61 -5.58 -26.83
N CYS A 253 7.16 -5.20 -25.63
CA CYS A 253 5.82 -5.56 -25.16
C CYS A 253 4.76 -4.80 -25.97
N LEU A 254 3.85 -5.54 -26.60
CA LEU A 254 2.75 -5.00 -27.40
C LEU A 254 1.54 -4.59 -26.55
N ARG A 255 1.44 -5.12 -25.33
CA ARG A 255 0.36 -4.78 -24.36
C ARG A 255 0.95 -4.45 -22.99
N PRO A 256 1.68 -3.34 -22.86
CA PRO A 256 2.50 -3.04 -21.69
C PRO A 256 1.70 -2.52 -20.48
N GLY A 257 0.44 -2.91 -20.26
CA GLY A 257 -0.30 -2.47 -19.08
C GLY A 257 0.21 -3.12 -17.79
N LEU A 258 0.16 -2.40 -16.66
CA LEU A 258 0.74 -2.85 -15.38
C LEU A 258 0.36 -4.30 -14.99
N LYS A 259 -0.92 -4.68 -15.09
CA LYS A 259 -1.36 -6.07 -14.85
C LYS A 259 -0.60 -7.08 -15.71
N ASN A 260 -0.46 -6.82 -17.01
CA ASN A 260 0.26 -7.71 -17.92
C ASN A 260 1.75 -7.75 -17.59
N LEU A 261 2.34 -6.62 -17.18
CA LEU A 261 3.74 -6.59 -16.74
C LEU A 261 3.96 -7.37 -15.44
N CYS A 262 3.02 -7.31 -14.50
CA CYS A 262 3.05 -8.16 -13.30
C CYS A 262 2.98 -9.64 -13.68
N GLN A 263 2.08 -10.02 -14.58
CA GLN A 263 1.96 -11.41 -15.04
C GLN A 263 3.24 -11.89 -15.73
N LEU A 264 3.84 -11.04 -16.56
CA LEU A 264 5.04 -11.33 -17.31
C LEU A 264 6.29 -11.46 -16.43
N PHE A 265 6.54 -10.49 -15.55
CA PHE A 265 7.78 -10.40 -14.78
C PHE A 265 7.70 -11.01 -13.38
N LEU A 266 6.52 -11.06 -12.78
CA LEU A 266 6.31 -11.54 -11.40
C LEU A 266 5.57 -12.88 -11.35
N HIS A 267 5.05 -13.39 -12.47
CA HIS A 267 4.16 -14.55 -12.52
C HIS A 267 2.94 -14.43 -11.58
N GLN A 268 2.49 -13.19 -11.36
CA GLN A 268 1.37 -12.85 -10.50
C GLN A 268 0.47 -11.80 -11.18
N SER A 269 -0.82 -11.82 -10.89
CA SER A 269 -1.77 -10.83 -11.40
C SER A 269 -2.19 -9.85 -10.30
N ILE A 270 -2.51 -8.62 -10.65
CA ILE A 270 -3.13 -7.64 -9.74
C ILE A 270 -4.63 -7.50 -10.07
N CYS A 271 -5.43 -7.17 -9.06
CA CYS A 271 -6.86 -6.90 -9.21
C CYS A 271 -7.08 -5.48 -9.76
N LYS A 272 -8.12 -5.27 -10.57
CA LYS A 272 -8.47 -3.98 -11.18
C LYS A 272 -9.82 -3.41 -10.72
N GLU A 273 -10.51 -4.10 -9.81
CA GLU A 273 -11.89 -3.79 -9.46
C GLU A 273 -12.05 -2.40 -8.83
N MET A 274 -11.04 -1.91 -8.12
CA MET A 274 -11.11 -0.60 -7.43
C MET A 274 -10.64 0.58 -8.27
N GLN A 275 -10.16 0.35 -9.50
CA GLN A 275 -9.67 1.40 -10.40
C GLN A 275 -10.72 2.50 -10.65
N VAL A 276 -12.00 2.11 -10.69
CA VAL A 276 -13.13 3.03 -10.86
C VAL A 276 -14.00 2.97 -9.60
N SER A 277 -13.45 3.41 -8.47
CA SER A 277 -14.14 3.50 -7.18
C SER A 277 -14.33 4.95 -6.73
N ASP A 278 -15.15 5.18 -5.68
CA ASP A 278 -15.28 6.50 -5.07
C ASP A 278 -14.06 6.79 -4.18
N TRP A 279 -13.03 7.36 -4.79
CA TRP A 279 -11.79 7.75 -4.12
C TRP A 279 -11.93 9.00 -3.22
N GLU A 280 -13.05 9.73 -3.30
CA GLU A 280 -13.38 10.86 -2.41
C GLU A 280 -14.26 10.42 -1.21
N ALA A 281 -14.62 9.14 -1.11
CA ALA A 281 -15.42 8.61 0.00
C ALA A 281 -14.83 9.02 1.37
N PRO A 282 -15.64 9.44 2.36
CA PRO A 282 -15.14 9.94 3.64
C PRO A 282 -14.15 9.01 4.33
N GLN A 283 -14.33 7.71 4.16
CA GLN A 283 -13.40 6.65 4.57
C GLN A 283 -13.18 5.71 3.38
N LEU A 284 -11.93 5.29 3.17
CA LEU A 284 -11.60 4.31 2.15
C LEU A 284 -11.88 2.89 2.68
N SER A 285 -12.43 2.03 1.83
CA SER A 285 -12.61 0.61 2.18
C SER A 285 -11.25 -0.09 2.30
N PRO A 286 -11.17 -1.21 3.04
CA PRO A 286 -9.96 -2.02 3.07
C PRO A 286 -9.51 -2.50 1.67
N GLU A 287 -10.43 -2.76 0.73
CA GLU A 287 -10.04 -3.07 -0.66
C GLU A 287 -9.43 -1.87 -1.37
N GLN A 288 -10.01 -0.67 -1.22
CA GLN A 288 -9.46 0.56 -1.81
C GLN A 288 -8.03 0.82 -1.31
N VAL A 289 -7.80 0.70 0.00
CA VAL A 289 -6.48 0.91 0.60
C VAL A 289 -5.47 -0.11 0.09
N ARG A 290 -5.82 -1.40 0.03
CA ARG A 290 -4.94 -2.45 -0.49
C ARG A 290 -4.66 -2.28 -1.98
N TYR A 291 -5.67 -1.93 -2.77
CA TYR A 291 -5.52 -1.65 -4.19
C TYR A 291 -4.54 -0.50 -4.41
N ALA A 292 -4.77 0.64 -3.75
CA ALA A 292 -3.96 1.84 -3.88
C ALA A 292 -2.49 1.56 -3.48
N ALA A 293 -2.26 0.80 -2.40
CA ALA A 293 -0.91 0.38 -2.04
C ALA A 293 -0.27 -0.54 -3.09
N THR A 294 -1.06 -1.45 -3.67
CA THR A 294 -0.59 -2.40 -4.70
C THR A 294 -0.20 -1.69 -5.98
N ASP A 295 -0.94 -0.66 -6.40
CA ASP A 295 -0.69 0.05 -7.67
C ASP A 295 0.56 0.93 -7.63
N ALA A 296 0.96 1.46 -6.46
CA ALA A 296 2.29 2.05 -6.29
C ALA A 296 3.41 1.00 -6.15
N TRP A 297 3.13 -0.14 -5.51
CA TRP A 297 4.13 -1.18 -5.23
C TRP A 297 4.51 -2.03 -6.46
N ALA A 298 3.51 -2.41 -7.25
CA ALA A 298 3.66 -3.27 -8.41
C ALA A 298 4.67 -2.74 -9.46
N PRO A 299 4.63 -1.47 -9.90
CA PRO A 299 5.61 -0.98 -10.87
C PRO A 299 7.03 -0.95 -10.33
N LEU A 300 7.23 -0.72 -9.03
CA LEU A 300 8.53 -0.84 -8.39
C LEU A 300 9.07 -2.28 -8.52
N LYS A 301 8.27 -3.28 -8.14
CA LYS A 301 8.68 -4.70 -8.29
C LYS A 301 8.92 -5.09 -9.75
N VAL A 302 8.06 -4.67 -10.66
CA VAL A 302 8.22 -4.92 -12.10
C VAL A 302 9.54 -4.32 -12.59
N LEU A 303 9.89 -3.10 -12.20
CA LEU A 303 11.15 -2.48 -12.62
C LEU A 303 12.36 -3.25 -12.08
N LEU A 304 12.32 -3.69 -10.81
CA LEU A 304 13.40 -4.48 -10.21
C LEU A 304 13.63 -5.80 -10.96
N GLU A 305 12.57 -6.45 -11.45
CA GLU A 305 12.71 -7.63 -12.33
C GLU A 305 13.16 -7.26 -13.75
N MET A 306 12.71 -6.14 -14.31
CA MET A 306 13.14 -5.67 -15.64
C MET A 306 14.64 -5.41 -15.70
N ILE A 307 15.25 -4.83 -14.65
CA ILE A 307 16.70 -4.52 -14.64
C ILE A 307 17.59 -5.76 -14.55
N ARG A 308 17.02 -6.96 -14.35
CA ARG A 308 17.75 -8.23 -14.53
C ARG A 308 18.01 -8.55 -16.00
N LEU A 309 17.29 -7.91 -16.93
CA LEU A 309 17.55 -7.98 -18.36
C LEU A 309 18.56 -6.90 -18.75
N GLU A 310 19.66 -7.29 -19.40
CA GLU A 310 20.70 -6.35 -19.86
C GLU A 310 20.13 -5.32 -20.85
N ASP A 311 19.20 -5.73 -21.72
CA ASP A 311 18.50 -4.85 -22.67
C ASP A 311 17.76 -3.69 -21.98
N THR A 312 17.47 -3.78 -20.67
CA THR A 312 16.82 -2.71 -19.89
C THR A 312 17.79 -1.59 -19.51
N HIS A 313 19.09 -1.87 -19.38
CA HIS A 313 20.04 -0.93 -18.76
C HIS A 313 20.15 0.37 -19.57
N GLU A 314 20.24 0.28 -20.90
CA GLU A 314 20.26 1.44 -21.81
C GLU A 314 18.90 2.15 -21.95
N LEU A 315 17.83 1.57 -21.38
CA LEU A 315 16.49 2.14 -21.40
C LEU A 315 16.16 2.93 -20.14
N LEU A 316 16.93 2.73 -19.05
CA LEU A 316 16.74 3.41 -17.77
C LEU A 316 16.98 4.90 -17.93
N LYS A 317 15.98 5.71 -17.65
CA LYS A 317 16.14 7.16 -17.61
C LYS A 317 15.19 7.71 -16.58
N SER A 318 15.64 8.72 -15.85
CA SER A 318 14.78 9.43 -14.92
C SER A 318 14.27 10.71 -15.58
N LYS A 319 13.04 11.09 -15.25
CA LYS A 319 12.41 12.32 -15.75
C LYS A 319 12.02 13.19 -14.58
N SER A 320 12.31 14.48 -14.68
CA SER A 320 11.98 15.46 -13.67
C SER A 320 10.99 16.47 -14.24
N TYR A 321 9.79 16.51 -13.68
CA TYR A 321 8.71 17.40 -14.07
C TYR A 321 8.77 18.67 -13.23
N VAL A 322 8.72 19.83 -13.88
CA VAL A 322 8.74 21.14 -13.21
C VAL A 322 7.57 21.97 -13.71
N ALA A 323 6.90 22.68 -12.80
CA ALA A 323 5.67 23.42 -13.09
C ALA A 323 5.81 24.44 -14.25
N ALA A 324 6.99 25.05 -14.43
CA ALA A 324 7.21 26.10 -15.43
C ALA A 324 8.25 25.75 -16.52
N ALA A 325 8.72 24.50 -16.61
CA ALA A 325 9.76 24.13 -17.57
C ALA A 325 9.43 22.83 -18.32
N ARG A 326 10.17 22.58 -19.41
CA ARG A 326 10.20 21.27 -20.07
C ARG A 326 10.76 20.24 -19.07
N PRO A 327 10.26 18.99 -19.10
CA PRO A 327 10.81 17.95 -18.25
C PRO A 327 12.31 17.76 -18.52
N ARG A 328 13.11 17.68 -17.46
CA ARG A 328 14.53 17.30 -17.56
C ARG A 328 14.63 15.79 -17.59
N ILE A 329 15.53 15.25 -18.40
CA ILE A 329 15.75 13.81 -18.50
C ILE A 329 17.20 13.54 -18.09
N ASP A 330 17.37 12.62 -17.16
CA ASP A 330 18.66 12.08 -16.77
C ASP A 330 18.88 10.75 -17.50
N PHE A 331 20.03 10.63 -18.16
CA PHE A 331 20.46 9.48 -18.94
C PHE A 331 21.67 8.77 -18.31
N ASP A 332 22.00 9.06 -17.05
CA ASP A 332 23.02 8.30 -16.33
C ASP A 332 22.51 6.90 -15.96
N HIS A 333 22.46 6.03 -16.97
CA HIS A 333 21.99 4.65 -16.90
C HIS A 333 22.69 3.86 -15.78
N ALA A 334 24.00 4.07 -15.63
CA ALA A 334 24.83 3.36 -14.67
C ALA A 334 24.48 3.77 -13.23
N LYS A 335 24.38 5.09 -12.97
CA LYS A 335 23.97 5.60 -11.65
C LYS A 335 22.58 5.10 -11.26
N LEU A 336 21.61 5.16 -12.19
CA LEU A 336 20.25 4.70 -11.93
C LEU A 336 20.21 3.19 -11.63
N LEU A 337 20.96 2.39 -12.40
CA LEU A 337 21.05 0.95 -12.19
C LEU A 337 21.70 0.62 -10.83
N GLU A 338 22.78 1.31 -10.46
CA GLU A 338 23.45 1.14 -9.17
C GLU A 338 22.51 1.45 -8.00
N GLN A 339 21.79 2.58 -8.06
CA GLN A 339 20.81 2.96 -7.03
C GLN A 339 19.70 1.89 -6.87
N LEU A 340 19.16 1.36 -7.98
CA LEU A 340 18.12 0.33 -7.94
C LEU A 340 18.64 -1.01 -7.38
N ARG A 341 19.86 -1.42 -7.75
CA ARG A 341 20.49 -2.65 -7.21
C ARG A 341 20.82 -2.53 -5.73
N ALA A 342 21.32 -1.37 -5.29
CA ALA A 342 21.57 -1.09 -3.88
C ALA A 342 20.26 -1.11 -3.06
N TYR A 343 19.17 -0.59 -3.65
CA TYR A 343 17.84 -0.67 -3.04
C TYR A 343 17.38 -2.12 -2.88
N GLU A 344 17.46 -2.95 -3.92
CA GLU A 344 17.07 -4.36 -3.85
C GLU A 344 17.91 -5.16 -2.82
N ALA A 345 19.22 -4.92 -2.78
CA ALA A 345 20.14 -5.57 -1.84
C ALA A 345 19.81 -5.23 -0.37
N SER A 346 19.43 -3.98 -0.07
CA SER A 346 19.08 -3.61 1.31
C SER A 346 17.78 -4.24 1.81
N HIS A 347 16.85 -4.59 0.90
CA HIS A 347 15.58 -5.21 1.26
C HIS A 347 15.65 -6.74 1.35
N THR A 348 16.50 -7.39 0.56
CA THR A 348 16.75 -8.85 0.66
C THR A 348 17.46 -9.24 1.96
N VAL A 349 18.35 -8.39 2.48
CA VAL A 349 18.98 -8.63 3.79
C VAL A 349 17.96 -8.54 4.93
N THR A 350 16.97 -7.65 4.81
CA THR A 350 15.94 -7.43 5.84
C THR A 350 14.96 -8.60 5.92
N THR A 351 14.52 -9.17 4.79
CA THR A 351 13.60 -10.33 4.78
C THR A 351 14.23 -11.63 5.30
N SER A 352 15.56 -11.76 5.25
CA SER A 352 16.27 -12.94 5.77
C SER A 352 16.41 -12.95 7.30
N LYS A 353 16.22 -11.80 7.98
CA LYS A 353 16.43 -11.68 9.43
C LYS A 353 15.19 -11.95 10.29
N ASP A 354 14.00 -12.06 9.68
CA ASP A 354 12.72 -12.15 10.40
C ASP A 354 11.94 -13.48 10.19
N ILE A 355 12.60 -14.56 9.77
CA ILE A 355 11.99 -15.91 9.82
C ILE A 355 12.56 -16.65 11.04
N PRO A 356 11.90 -16.64 12.21
CA PRO A 356 12.22 -17.61 13.25
C PRO A 356 11.93 -19.01 12.68
N ALA A 357 12.97 -19.83 12.63
CA ALA A 357 12.88 -21.25 12.27
C ALA A 357 12.05 -22.01 13.32
N GLN A 358 10.74 -22.06 13.14
CA GLN A 358 9.79 -22.97 13.78
C GLN A 358 8.64 -23.15 12.77
N THR A 359 8.27 -24.31 12.23
CA THR A 359 8.47 -25.71 12.62
C THR A 359 8.32 -26.55 11.34
N LEU A 360 9.13 -27.60 11.21
CA LEU A 360 9.03 -28.66 10.18
C LEU A 360 7.67 -29.39 10.22
#